data_AF-A0A7C8ZAJ6-F1
#
_entry.id   AF-A0A7C8ZAJ6-F1
#
_cell.length_a   1.000
_cell.length_b   1.000
_cell.length_c   1.000
_cell.angle_alpha   90.00
_cell.angle_beta   90.00
_cell.angle_gamma   90.00
#
_symmetry.space_group_name_H-M   'P 1'
#
loop_
_entity.id
_entity.type
_entity.pdbx_description
1 polymer ?
#
loop_
_entity_poly.entity_id
_entity_poly.type
_entity_poly.pdbx_seq_one_letter_code
_entity_poly.pdbx_strand_id
1 'polypeptide(L)'
;KAIIVEPDRVVIGNGPAFGCVLMKDFLRGLAKKIKKNTTAYKNYSRIFVPEGKPLKCEPKEPLRVNVLFQHVQNMLSSETAVIAETGDSWFNCQKLKLPEGCGYEFQMQYGSIGWSVGATLGYAQAVPEKRA
;
A
#
# COMPACT_ATOMS: atom_id res chain seq x y z
N LYS A 1 -12.82 -11.03 -17.13
CA LYS A 1 -13.56 -9.79 -17.47
C LYS A 1 -13.47 -8.85 -16.27
N ALA A 2 -13.18 -7.56 -16.48
CA ALA A 2 -12.95 -6.59 -15.40
C ALA A 2 -14.20 -5.73 -15.13
N ILE A 3 -14.31 -5.18 -13.92
CA ILE A 3 -15.19 -4.05 -13.63
C ILE A 3 -14.27 -2.88 -13.34
N ILE A 4 -14.35 -1.82 -14.14
CA ILE A 4 -13.48 -0.65 -14.02
C ILE A 4 -14.29 0.44 -13.34
N VAL A 5 -13.87 0.87 -12.15
CA VAL A 5 -14.50 1.94 -11.39
C VAL A 5 -13.50 3.09 -11.33
N GLU A 6 -13.81 4.18 -12.01
CA GLU A 6 -13.06 5.44 -12.03
C GLU A 6 -13.74 6.45 -11.08
N PRO A 7 -13.15 7.64 -10.82
CA PRO A 7 -13.73 8.60 -9.88
C PRO A 7 -15.20 8.98 -10.15
N ASP A 8 -15.59 9.07 -11.42
CA ASP A 8 -16.90 9.53 -11.89
C ASP A 8 -17.53 8.65 -12.98
N ARG A 9 -16.97 7.48 -13.26
CA ARG A 9 -17.41 6.56 -14.33
C ARG A 9 -17.23 5.09 -13.94
N VAL A 10 -18.12 4.23 -14.44
CA VAL A 10 -18.06 2.77 -14.24
C VAL A 10 -18.23 2.02 -15.55
N VAL A 11 -17.39 1.03 -15.83
CA VAL A 11 -17.48 0.13 -16.98
C VAL A 11 -17.65 -1.31 -16.50
N ILE A 12 -18.70 -2.00 -16.97
CA ILE A 12 -19.01 -3.38 -16.57
C ILE A 12 -18.55 -4.37 -17.64
N GLY A 13 -17.48 -5.12 -17.38
CA GLY A 13 -16.97 -6.12 -18.33
C GLY A 13 -16.52 -5.47 -19.64
N ASN A 14 -16.87 -6.11 -20.75
CA ASN A 14 -16.71 -5.53 -22.09
C ASN A 14 -18.04 -4.87 -22.55
N GLY A 15 -18.81 -4.34 -21.59
CA GLY A 15 -20.19 -3.92 -21.78
C GLY A 15 -20.39 -2.41 -21.54
N PRO A 16 -21.55 -2.00 -20.99
CA PRO A 16 -21.91 -0.59 -20.90
C PRO A 16 -20.98 0.20 -19.96
N ALA A 17 -20.82 1.47 -20.30
CA ALA A 17 -20.18 2.49 -19.48
C ALA A 17 -21.24 3.45 -18.94
N PHE A 18 -21.16 3.76 -17.64
CA PHE A 18 -22.05 4.69 -16.94
C PHE A 18 -21.23 5.88 -16.45
N GLY A 19 -21.50 7.07 -16.99
CA GLY A 19 -20.90 8.32 -16.53
C GLY A 19 -21.70 8.97 -15.39
N CYS A 20 -21.12 10.00 -14.78
CA CYS A 20 -21.72 10.74 -13.66
C CYS A 20 -22.05 9.85 -12.45
N VAL A 21 -21.29 8.78 -12.26
CA VAL A 21 -21.44 7.86 -11.13
C VAL A 21 -20.19 7.96 -10.28
N LEU A 22 -20.30 8.59 -9.11
CA LEU A 22 -19.16 8.72 -8.21
C LEU A 22 -18.74 7.36 -7.65
N MET A 23 -17.43 7.08 -7.67
CA MET A 23 -16.85 5.84 -7.12
C MET A 23 -17.38 5.53 -5.72
N LYS A 24 -17.40 6.54 -4.83
CA LYS A 24 -17.86 6.40 -3.44
C LYS A 24 -19.29 5.88 -3.35
N ASP A 25 -20.17 6.34 -4.23
CA ASP A 25 -21.60 6.03 -4.19
C ASP A 25 -21.86 4.68 -4.85
N PHE A 26 -21.15 4.39 -5.95
CA PHE A 26 -21.15 3.07 -6.57
C PHE A 26 -20.71 1.97 -5.60
N LEU A 27 -19.56 2.14 -4.92
CA LEU A 27 -19.05 1.13 -3.98
C LEU A 27 -19.99 0.93 -2.79
N ARG A 28 -20.58 2.01 -2.24
CA ARG A 28 -21.59 1.92 -1.17
C ARG A 28 -22.86 1.20 -1.63
N GLY A 29 -23.33 1.48 -2.85
CA GLY A 29 -24.49 0.81 -3.44
C GLY A 29 -24.23 -0.67 -3.68
N LEU A 30 -23.07 -1.00 -4.26
CA LEU A 30 -22.65 -2.36 -4.54
C LEU A 30 -22.50 -3.20 -3.26
N ALA A 31 -21.91 -2.64 -2.20
CA ALA A 31 -21.74 -3.34 -0.92
C ALA A 31 -23.08 -3.85 -0.34
N LYS A 32 -24.19 -3.15 -0.57
CA LYS A 32 -25.53 -3.56 -0.11
C LYS A 32 -26.16 -4.68 -0.94
N LYS A 33 -25.68 -4.90 -2.17
CA LYS A 33 -26.28 -5.82 -3.15
C LYS A 33 -25.40 -7.03 -3.48
N ILE A 34 -24.10 -6.93 -3.22
CA ILE A 34 -23.15 -7.98 -3.57
C ILE A 34 -23.39 -9.23 -2.72
N LYS A 35 -23.42 -10.39 -3.38
CA LYS A 35 -23.45 -11.69 -2.70
C LYS A 35 -22.01 -12.13 -2.45
N LYS A 36 -21.70 -12.54 -1.22
CA LYS A 36 -20.36 -13.00 -0.83
C LYS A 36 -19.91 -14.17 -1.72
N ASN A 37 -18.78 -14.00 -2.38
CA ASN A 37 -18.12 -15.05 -3.17
C ASN A 37 -16.70 -15.24 -2.64
N THR A 38 -16.41 -16.41 -2.05
CA THR A 38 -15.12 -16.70 -1.41
C THR A 38 -14.15 -17.49 -2.29
N THR A 39 -14.51 -17.80 -3.54
CA THR A 39 -13.73 -18.74 -4.36
C THR A 39 -12.28 -18.28 -4.57
N ALA A 40 -12.08 -17.02 -4.95
CA ALA A 40 -10.73 -16.46 -5.14
C ALA A 40 -9.92 -16.46 -3.83
N TYR A 41 -10.53 -16.08 -2.72
CA TYR A 41 -9.89 -16.08 -1.41
C TYR A 41 -9.47 -17.48 -0.96
N LYS A 42 -10.35 -18.49 -1.12
CA LYS A 42 -10.02 -19.89 -0.83
C LYS A 42 -8.88 -20.42 -1.70
N ASN A 43 -8.86 -20.07 -2.99
CA ASN A 43 -7.77 -20.46 -3.88
C ASN A 43 -6.44 -19.86 -3.45
N TYR A 44 -6.42 -18.57 -3.08
CA TYR A 44 -5.25 -17.91 -2.51
C TYR A 44 -4.78 -18.63 -1.23
N SER A 45 -5.66 -18.86 -0.26
CA SER A 45 -5.29 -19.50 1.01
C SER A 45 -4.70 -20.91 0.84
N ARG A 46 -5.12 -21.65 -0.21
CA ARG A 46 -4.60 -23.00 -0.49
C ARG A 46 -3.15 -23.02 -0.99
N ILE A 47 -2.72 -21.96 -1.68
CA ILE A 47 -1.38 -21.86 -2.29
C ILE A 47 -0.50 -20.81 -1.60
N PHE A 48 -1.01 -20.20 -0.52
CA PHE A 48 -0.30 -19.15 0.19
C PHE A 48 0.96 -19.69 0.84
N VAL A 49 2.09 -19.06 0.52
CA VAL A 49 3.37 -19.31 1.19
C VAL A 49 3.64 -18.13 2.12
N PRO A 50 3.77 -18.35 3.43
CA PRO A 50 4.16 -17.29 4.36
C PRO A 50 5.51 -16.70 3.99
N GLU A 51 5.65 -15.40 4.19
CA GLU A 51 6.93 -14.72 3.96
C GLU A 51 8.00 -15.22 4.95
N GLY A 52 9.20 -15.47 4.44
CA GLY A 52 10.37 -15.74 5.26
C GLY A 52 10.81 -14.49 6.03
N LYS A 53 11.30 -14.70 7.26
CA LYS A 53 11.99 -13.64 8.01
C LYS A 53 13.48 -13.68 7.67
N PRO A 54 14.15 -12.52 7.54
CA PRO A 54 15.61 -12.50 7.43
C PRO A 54 16.25 -13.17 8.65
N LEU A 55 17.43 -13.76 8.43
CA LEU A 55 18.25 -14.25 9.54
C LEU A 55 18.67 -13.09 10.43
N LYS A 56 18.76 -13.34 11.74
CA LYS A 56 19.26 -12.36 12.69
C LYS A 56 20.71 -12.01 12.33
N CYS A 57 21.01 -10.72 12.35
CA CYS A 57 22.35 -10.18 12.15
C CYS A 57 23.02 -9.98 13.51
N GLU A 58 24.29 -10.33 13.62
CA GLU A 58 25.07 -10.13 14.85
C GLU A 58 25.68 -8.72 14.89
N PRO A 59 25.96 -8.17 16.08
CA PRO A 59 26.62 -6.87 16.19
C PRO A 59 27.95 -6.86 15.42
N LYS A 60 28.18 -5.77 14.65
CA LYS A 60 29.37 -5.53 13.80
C LYS A 60 29.44 -6.33 12.49
N GLU A 61 28.43 -7.12 12.15
CA GLU A 61 28.33 -7.67 10.79
C GLU A 61 27.95 -6.57 9.77
N PRO A 62 28.36 -6.71 8.49
CA PRO A 62 27.92 -5.80 7.44
C PRO A 62 26.40 -5.76 7.30
N LEU A 63 25.82 -4.55 7.31
CA LEU A 63 24.38 -4.35 7.18
C LEU A 63 23.88 -4.80 5.80
N ARG A 64 22.77 -5.56 5.79
CA ARG A 64 22.07 -6.01 4.58
C ARG A 64 20.71 -5.34 4.50
N VAL A 65 20.25 -5.07 3.28
CA VAL A 65 18.96 -4.38 3.01
C VAL A 65 17.77 -5.11 3.65
N ASN A 66 17.72 -6.43 3.56
CA ASN A 66 16.64 -7.21 4.16
C ASN A 66 16.59 -7.11 5.70
N VAL A 67 17.75 -7.03 6.36
CA VAL A 67 17.85 -6.82 7.81
C VAL A 67 17.43 -5.40 8.16
N LEU A 68 17.87 -4.39 7.41
CA LEU A 68 17.43 -3.00 7.59
C LEU A 68 15.90 -2.89 7.54
N PHE A 69 15.27 -3.44 6.52
CA PHE A 69 13.81 -3.36 6.37
C PHE A 69 13.04 -4.22 7.39
N GLN A 70 13.67 -5.26 7.97
CA GLN A 70 13.11 -5.94 9.14
C GLN A 70 13.04 -5.00 10.35
N HIS A 71 14.05 -4.16 10.56
CA HIS A 71 14.00 -3.13 11.62
C HIS A 71 12.94 -2.08 11.30
N VAL A 72 12.85 -1.61 10.05
CA VAL A 72 11.80 -0.67 9.61
C VAL A 72 10.40 -1.23 9.87
N GLN A 73 10.14 -2.48 9.48
CA GLN A 73 8.88 -3.17 9.74
C GLN A 73 8.49 -3.16 11.22
N ASN A 74 9.46 -3.37 12.12
CA ASN A 74 9.22 -3.40 13.57
C ASN A 74 8.97 -2.01 14.16
N MET A 75 9.30 -0.94 13.43
CA MET A 75 9.01 0.43 13.84
C MET A 75 7.62 0.92 13.41
N LEU A 76 6.93 0.20 12.52
CA LEU A 76 5.64 0.64 12.00
C LEU A 76 4.53 0.52 13.06
N SER A 77 3.70 1.54 13.14
CA SER A 77 2.49 1.58 13.96
C SER A 77 1.37 2.36 13.24
N SER A 78 0.20 2.45 13.85
CA SER A 78 -0.90 3.32 13.39
C SER A 78 -0.50 4.81 13.38
N GLU A 79 0.53 5.18 14.13
CA GLU A 79 1.04 6.54 14.28
C GLU A 79 2.22 6.82 13.34
N THR A 80 2.64 5.85 12.51
CA THR A 80 3.69 6.07 11.52
C THR A 80 3.14 6.39 10.14
N ALA A 81 3.95 7.07 9.33
CA ALA A 81 3.79 7.15 7.89
C ALA A 81 5.09 6.74 7.20
N VAL A 82 5.00 6.00 6.10
CA VAL A 82 6.15 5.62 5.29
C VAL A 82 6.16 6.46 4.02
N ILE A 83 7.23 7.20 3.78
CA ILE A 83 7.44 7.99 2.56
C ILE A 83 8.49 7.26 1.72
N ALA A 84 8.05 6.52 0.70
CA ALA A 84 8.89 5.61 -0.07
C ALA A 84 9.47 6.30 -1.32
N GLU A 85 10.74 6.75 -1.23
CA GLU A 85 11.49 7.36 -2.33
C GLU A 85 11.55 6.47 -3.59
N THR A 86 11.69 7.10 -4.75
CA THR A 86 11.97 6.47 -6.03
C THR A 86 13.31 5.72 -5.98
N GLY A 87 13.29 4.44 -6.35
CA GLY A 87 14.46 3.56 -6.35
C GLY A 87 14.15 2.23 -5.67
N ASP A 88 15.17 1.57 -5.11
CA ASP A 88 14.99 0.28 -4.42
C ASP A 88 14.08 0.39 -3.18
N SER A 89 13.92 1.60 -2.65
CA SER A 89 12.95 1.92 -1.59
C SER A 89 11.53 1.54 -1.98
N TRP A 90 11.09 1.72 -3.24
CA TRP A 90 9.76 1.27 -3.67
C TRP A 90 9.56 -0.23 -3.46
N PHE A 91 10.53 -1.05 -3.89
CA PHE A 91 10.41 -2.50 -3.83
C PHE A 91 10.51 -3.04 -2.40
N ASN A 92 11.33 -2.42 -1.56
CA ASN A 92 11.46 -2.83 -0.17
C ASN A 92 10.27 -2.35 0.68
N CYS A 93 9.80 -1.11 0.48
CA CYS A 93 8.61 -0.60 1.16
C CYS A 93 7.33 -1.36 0.78
N GLN A 94 7.21 -1.83 -0.47
CA GLN A 94 6.07 -2.64 -0.92
C GLN A 94 5.98 -4.00 -0.18
N LYS A 95 7.07 -4.48 0.43
CA LYS A 95 7.10 -5.72 1.23
C LYS A 95 6.70 -5.49 2.69
N LEU A 96 6.52 -4.24 3.12
CA LEU A 96 6.13 -3.92 4.48
C LEU A 96 4.65 -4.26 4.71
N LYS A 97 4.36 -4.83 5.88
CA LYS A 97 3.02 -5.04 6.41
C LYS A 97 2.63 -3.80 7.20
N LEU A 98 1.74 -3.01 6.63
CA LEU A 98 1.28 -1.76 7.22
C LEU A 98 0.20 -2.04 8.27
N PRO A 99 0.37 -1.59 9.52
CA PRO A 99 -0.70 -1.56 10.51
C PRO A 99 -1.86 -0.68 10.04
N GLU A 100 -3.06 -0.94 10.54
CA GLU A 100 -4.21 -0.06 10.31
C GLU A 100 -3.89 1.37 10.77
N GLY A 101 -4.19 2.36 9.94
CA GLY A 101 -3.88 3.77 10.21
C GLY A 101 -2.49 4.23 9.78
N CYS A 102 -1.55 3.31 9.48
CA CYS A 102 -0.22 3.66 8.99
C CYS A 102 -0.32 4.33 7.61
N GLY A 103 0.26 5.53 7.47
CA GLY A 103 0.34 6.23 6.19
C GLY A 103 1.34 5.56 5.23
N TYR A 104 1.12 5.66 3.93
CA TYR A 104 2.05 5.19 2.91
C TYR A 104 2.00 6.09 1.68
N GLU A 105 3.06 6.86 1.48
CA GLU A 105 3.19 7.85 0.40
C GLU A 105 4.27 7.42 -0.58
N PHE A 106 3.97 7.49 -1.87
CA PHE A 106 4.88 7.09 -2.94
C PHE A 106 4.51 7.81 -4.25
N GLN A 107 5.52 8.32 -4.96
CA GLN A 107 5.32 9.12 -6.18
C GLN A 107 5.56 8.29 -7.45
N MET A 108 4.85 7.18 -7.62
CA MET A 108 5.16 6.23 -8.71
C MET A 108 4.84 6.76 -10.12
N GLN A 109 3.83 7.63 -10.25
CA GLN A 109 3.41 8.16 -11.56
C GLN A 109 4.38 9.22 -12.11
N TYR A 110 4.91 10.11 -11.27
CA TYR A 110 5.85 11.14 -11.68
C TYR A 110 7.31 10.68 -11.52
N GLY A 111 7.63 9.92 -10.47
CA GLY A 111 8.92 9.24 -10.30
C GLY A 111 10.11 10.20 -10.14
N SER A 112 9.93 11.36 -9.50
CA SER A 112 11.02 12.30 -9.29
C SER A 112 11.87 11.87 -8.10
N ILE A 113 13.15 11.62 -8.36
CA ILE A 113 14.12 11.31 -7.30
C ILE A 113 14.37 12.57 -6.47
N GLY A 114 14.28 12.44 -5.14
CA GLY A 114 14.47 13.52 -4.18
C GLY A 114 13.15 14.17 -3.74
N TRP A 115 12.01 13.81 -4.34
CA TRP A 115 10.69 14.31 -3.90
C TRP A 115 10.43 13.97 -2.43
N SER A 116 10.90 12.81 -1.97
CA SER A 116 10.60 12.32 -0.62
C SER A 116 11.08 13.29 0.46
N VAL A 117 12.21 13.98 0.25
CA VAL A 117 12.79 14.89 1.25
C VAL A 117 11.85 16.06 1.55
N GLY A 118 11.40 16.75 0.50
CA GLY A 118 10.45 17.86 0.65
C GLY A 118 9.08 17.39 1.11
N ALA A 119 8.64 16.22 0.63
CA ALA A 119 7.38 15.62 1.06
C ALA A 119 7.40 15.26 2.55
N THR A 120 8.49 14.71 3.08
CA THR A 120 8.64 14.40 4.51
C THR A 120 8.54 15.64 5.37
N LEU A 121 9.22 16.73 4.98
CA LEU A 121 9.12 18.00 5.71
C LEU A 121 7.66 18.51 5.75
N GLY A 122 6.98 18.54 4.60
CA GLY A 122 5.59 18.98 4.53
C GLY A 122 4.63 18.06 5.30
N TYR A 123 4.84 16.74 5.22
CA TYR A 123 4.02 15.76 5.92
C TYR A 123 4.16 15.90 7.44
N ALA A 124 5.40 15.98 7.94
CA ALA A 124 5.68 16.16 9.36
C ALA A 124 5.11 17.48 9.91
N GLN A 125 5.03 18.53 9.07
CA GLN A 125 4.38 19.78 9.45
C GLN A 125 2.85 19.69 9.47
N ALA A 126 2.25 18.95 8.52
CA ALA A 126 0.81 18.84 8.38
C ALA A 126 0.17 17.85 9.38
N VAL A 127 0.92 16.82 9.79
CA VAL A 127 0.45 15.73 10.65
C VAL A 127 1.47 15.49 11.78
N PRO A 128 1.65 16.46 12.71
CA PRO A 128 2.73 16.43 13.70
C PRO A 128 2.64 15.27 14.69
N GLU A 129 1.45 14.70 14.89
CA GLU A 129 1.22 13.52 15.71
C GLU A 129 1.72 12.22 15.07
N LYS A 130 1.95 12.22 13.76
CA LYS A 130 2.50 11.06 13.06
C LYS A 130 4.01 11.11 12.95
N ARG A 131 4.64 9.97 13.21
CA ARG A 131 6.07 9.76 12.94
C ARG A 131 6.26 9.42 11.47
N ALA A 132 6.66 10.41 10.67
CA ALA A 132 7.03 10.26 9.26
C ALA A 132 8.49 9.82 9.08
#